data_AF-A0A8H4A458-F1
#
_entry.id   AF-A0A8H4A458-F1
#
_cell.length_a   1.000
_cell.length_b   1.000
_cell.length_c   1.000
_cell.angle_alpha   90.00
_cell.angle_beta   90.00
_cell.angle_gamma   90.00
#
_symmetry.space_group_name_H-M   'P 1'
#
loop_
_entity.id
_entity.type
_entity.pdbx_description
1 polymer ?
#
loop_
_entity_poly.entity_id
_entity_poly.type
_entity_poly.pdbx_seq_one_letter_code
_entity_poly.pdbx_strand_id
1 'polypeptide(L)'
;MLNLVTNTLKTPPIAKSEVIMKLNTSPKEMFPKINKVIPYLPYIIKQSKNIIKILKPYIAIHWRMEQGNPILMPQCAKRLVKEVKKIQKKYGIKKNVYFATDFPLNGGKSQSQTFHKISKFHKNLLKYLNI
;
A
#
# COMPACT_ATOMS: atom_id res chain seq x y z
N MET A 1 8.40 -20.01 -9.19
CA MET A 1 8.37 -19.60 -7.77
C MET A 1 8.54 -18.09 -7.69
N LEU A 2 7.57 -17.37 -7.12
CA LEU A 2 7.71 -15.95 -6.74
C LEU A 2 8.16 -15.94 -5.27
N ASN A 3 9.22 -15.21 -4.94
CA ASN A 3 9.64 -15.04 -3.55
C ASN A 3 8.88 -13.85 -2.96
N LEU A 4 7.85 -14.14 -2.16
CA LEU A 4 7.22 -13.14 -1.29
C LEU A 4 8.15 -12.84 -0.12
N VAL A 5 8.62 -11.60 -0.04
CA VAL A 5 9.29 -11.08 1.15
C VAL A 5 8.24 -10.35 1.99
N THR A 6 7.70 -11.04 2.99
CA THR A 6 6.84 -10.43 4.02
C THR A 6 7.72 -9.91 5.14
N ASN A 7 8.08 -8.62 5.10
CA ASN A 7 8.80 -7.98 6.19
C ASN A 7 7.83 -7.73 7.36
N THR A 8 7.83 -8.65 8.32
CA THR A 8 7.29 -8.43 9.67
C THR A 8 8.22 -7.48 10.42
N LEU A 9 7.95 -6.18 10.31
CA LEU A 9 8.62 -5.16 11.12
C LEU A 9 8.27 -5.40 12.60
N LYS A 10 9.22 -5.91 13.40
CA LYS A 10 9.15 -5.81 14.86
C LYS A 10 9.17 -4.33 15.22
N THR A 11 8.10 -3.84 15.86
CA THR A 11 7.98 -2.46 16.29
C THR A 11 8.98 -2.16 17.42
N PRO A 12 9.93 -1.22 17.25
CA PRO A 12 10.70 -0.70 18.36
C PRO A 12 9.78 0.14 19.29
N PRO A 13 10.13 0.30 20.58
CA PRO A 13 9.33 1.06 21.53
C PRO A 13 9.28 2.53 21.10
N ILE A 14 8.09 2.97 20.70
CA ILE A 14 7.81 4.33 20.25
C ILE A 14 7.86 5.25 21.48
N ALA A 15 8.83 6.16 21.53
CA ALA A 15 8.75 7.31 22.43
C ALA A 15 7.46 8.09 22.07
N LYS A 16 6.54 8.16 23.02
CA LYS A 16 5.18 8.70 22.88
C LYS A 16 5.19 10.11 22.27
N SER A 17 4.98 10.20 20.97
CA SER A 17 4.46 11.41 20.34
C SER A 17 3.15 11.02 19.69
N GLU A 18 2.05 11.32 20.38
CA GLU A 18 0.70 11.15 19.86
C GLU A 18 0.49 12.19 18.75
N VAL A 19 0.60 11.76 17.50
CA VAL A 19 0.20 12.58 16.36
C VAL A 19 -1.33 12.53 16.26
N ILE A 20 -1.99 13.56 16.79
CA ILE A 20 -3.45 13.72 16.70
C ILE A 20 -3.77 14.46 15.39
N MET A 21 -4.45 13.78 14.46
CA MET A 21 -5.03 14.41 13.27
C MET A 21 -6.50 14.75 13.56
N LYS A 22 -6.83 16.04 13.65
CA LYS A 22 -8.20 16.54 13.82
C LYS A 22 -8.68 17.15 12.50
N LEU A 23 -9.86 16.76 12.03
CA LEU A 23 -10.50 17.37 10.88
C LEU A 23 -10.72 18.86 11.16
N ASN A 24 -10.14 19.73 10.35
CA ASN A 24 -10.35 21.17 10.47
C ASN A 24 -11.74 21.54 9.93
N THR A 25 -12.65 21.94 10.82
CA THR A 25 -13.99 22.46 10.46
C THR A 25 -14.05 23.99 10.47
N SER A 26 -12.92 24.67 10.69
CA SER A 26 -12.86 26.12 10.68
C SER A 26 -13.05 26.66 9.25
N PRO A 27 -13.90 27.70 9.06
CA PRO A 27 -14.04 28.41 7.78
C PRO A 27 -12.76 29.14 7.34
N LYS A 28 -11.81 29.34 8.27
CA LYS A 28 -10.52 30.00 8.04
C LYS A 28 -9.39 28.99 8.18
N GLU A 29 -8.34 29.14 7.36
CA GLU A 29 -7.11 28.34 7.47
C GLU A 29 -6.49 28.53 8.87
N MET A 30 -6.59 27.52 9.73
CA MET A 30 -6.00 27.56 11.09
C MET A 30 -4.50 27.31 11.08
N PHE A 31 -4.01 26.65 10.02
CA PHE A 31 -2.59 26.38 9.80
C PHE A 31 -2.23 26.91 8.41
N PRO A 32 -1.04 27.52 8.27
CA PRO A 32 -0.56 27.91 6.96
C PRO A 32 -0.49 26.66 6.07
N LYS A 33 -0.86 26.80 4.79
CA LYS A 33 -0.60 25.76 3.80
C LYS A 33 0.90 25.44 3.81
N ILE A 34 1.24 24.28 4.35
CA ILE A 34 2.61 23.79 4.35
C ILE A 34 2.90 23.29 2.94
N ASN A 35 3.50 24.16 2.12
CA ASN A 35 3.94 23.79 0.77
C ASN A 35 5.23 22.95 0.79
N LYS A 36 5.84 22.75 1.96
CA LYS A 36 7.04 21.93 2.13
C LYS A 36 6.65 20.47 2.35
N VAL A 37 7.30 19.58 1.59
CA VAL A 37 7.19 18.14 1.78
C VAL A 37 7.64 17.79 3.20
N ILE A 38 6.78 17.12 3.96
CA ILE A 38 7.12 16.62 5.29
C ILE A 38 8.09 15.45 5.11
N PRO A 39 9.33 15.53 5.63
CA PRO A 39 10.31 14.46 5.45
C PRO A 39 9.93 13.24 6.29
N TYR A 40 10.14 12.05 5.72
CA TYR A 40 10.09 10.81 6.49
C TYR A 40 11.27 10.73 7.46
N LEU A 41 11.08 10.00 8.57
CA LEU A 41 12.16 9.73 9.52
C LEU A 41 13.34 9.01 8.83
N PRO A 42 14.61 9.32 9.19
CA PRO A 42 15.79 8.75 8.53
C PRO A 42 15.81 7.22 8.49
N TYR A 43 15.32 6.55 9.53
CA TYR A 43 15.27 5.09 9.57
C TYR A 43 14.29 4.52 8.52
N ILE A 44 13.15 5.17 8.27
CA ILE A 44 12.18 4.75 7.24
C ILE A 44 12.82 4.86 5.86
N ILE A 45 13.54 5.95 5.61
CA ILE A 45 14.29 6.17 4.36
C ILE A 45 15.37 5.10 4.20
N LYS A 46 16.09 4.74 5.28
CA LYS A 46 17.10 3.68 5.23
C LYS A 46 16.48 2.32 4.89
N GLN A 47 15.37 1.96 5.54
CA GLN A 47 14.69 0.68 5.30
C GLN A 47 14.11 0.61 3.88
N SER A 48 13.49 1.68 3.39
CA SER A 48 12.95 1.72 2.03
C SER A 48 14.05 1.59 0.98
N LYS A 49 15.21 2.24 1.16
CA LYS A 49 16.38 2.09 0.28
C LYS A 49 16.86 0.64 0.20
N ASN A 50 16.88 -0.10 1.30
CA ASN A 50 17.29 -1.52 1.30
C ASN A 50 16.32 -2.38 0.47
N ILE A 51 15.01 -2.19 0.65
CA ILE A 51 13.98 -2.89 -0.12
C ILE A 51 14.09 -2.55 -1.61
N ILE A 52 14.24 -1.26 -1.93
CA ILE A 52 14.38 -0.78 -3.32
C ILE A 52 15.59 -1.40 -4.01
N LYS A 53 16.73 -1.54 -3.32
CA LYS A 53 17.92 -2.19 -3.89
C LYS A 53 17.66 -3.63 -4.32
N ILE A 54 16.87 -4.37 -3.53
CA ILE A 54 16.53 -5.78 -3.81
C ILE A 54 15.51 -5.89 -4.95
N LEU A 55 14.52 -4.99 -4.98
CA LEU A 55 13.41 -5.09 -5.91
C LEU A 55 13.73 -4.56 -7.31
N LYS A 56 14.65 -3.60 -7.46
CA LYS A 56 14.90 -2.92 -8.74
C LYS A 56 15.32 -3.90 -9.86
N PRO A 57 14.79 -3.75 -11.08
CA PRO A 57 13.66 -2.89 -11.47
C PRO A 57 12.31 -3.48 -11.02
N TYR A 58 11.38 -2.65 -10.53
CA TYR A 58 10.06 -3.08 -10.06
C TYR A 58 8.95 -2.07 -10.38
N ILE A 59 7.70 -2.53 -10.29
CA ILE A 59 6.51 -1.68 -10.34
C ILE A 59 5.94 -1.54 -8.93
N ALA A 60 5.73 -0.31 -8.46
CA ALA A 60 5.03 -0.04 -7.21
C ALA A 60 3.54 0.18 -7.46
N ILE A 61 2.68 -0.49 -6.69
CA ILE A 61 1.23 -0.35 -6.76
C ILE A 61 0.73 -0.10 -5.34
N HIS A 62 -0.06 0.96 -5.18
CA HIS A 62 -0.82 1.21 -3.96
C HIS A 62 -2.30 0.99 -4.25
N TRP A 63 -2.93 0.08 -3.50
CA TRP A 63 -4.35 -0.20 -3.63
C TRP A 63 -5.05 -0.22 -2.26
N ARG A 64 -5.79 0.88 -1.99
CA ARG A 64 -6.75 0.96 -0.89
C ARG A 64 -8.04 0.23 -1.27
N MET A 65 -8.23 -0.96 -0.72
CA MET A 65 -9.41 -1.77 -0.96
C MET A 65 -10.60 -1.28 -0.13
N GLU A 66 -10.38 -0.66 1.02
CA GLU A 66 -11.47 -0.18 1.87
C GLU A 66 -12.43 0.79 1.16
N GLN A 67 -11.90 1.65 0.28
CA GLN A 67 -12.65 2.72 -0.38
C GLN A 67 -13.24 2.30 -1.73
N GLY A 68 -12.90 1.12 -2.24
CA GLY A 68 -13.38 0.66 -3.54
C GLY A 68 -14.77 0.04 -3.47
N ASN A 69 -15.48 -0.01 -4.59
CA ASN A 69 -16.70 -0.81 -4.71
C ASN A 69 -16.34 -2.30 -4.73
N PRO A 70 -16.70 -3.10 -3.70
CA PRO A 70 -16.27 -4.49 -3.61
C PRO A 70 -16.77 -5.35 -4.77
N ILE A 71 -17.96 -5.07 -5.32
CA ILE A 71 -18.55 -5.88 -6.40
C ILE A 71 -17.71 -5.79 -7.69
N LEU A 72 -17.17 -4.60 -7.98
CA LEU A 72 -16.39 -4.33 -9.17
C LEU A 72 -14.89 -4.69 -9.02
N MET A 73 -14.41 -4.79 -7.78
CA MET A 73 -13.00 -5.08 -7.48
C MET A 73 -12.40 -6.26 -8.25
N PRO A 74 -13.05 -7.45 -8.34
CA PRO A 74 -12.51 -8.55 -9.12
C PRO A 74 -12.24 -8.20 -10.58
N GLN A 75 -13.11 -7.40 -11.21
CA GLN A 75 -12.92 -6.96 -12.58
C GLN A 75 -11.81 -5.92 -12.68
N CYS A 76 -11.73 -4.98 -11.73
CA CYS A 76 -10.64 -4.02 -11.62
C CYS A 76 -9.29 -4.74 -11.46
N ALA A 77 -9.23 -5.83 -10.69
CA ALA A 77 -8.00 -6.60 -10.48
C ALA A 77 -7.50 -7.24 -11.77
N LYS A 78 -8.40 -7.83 -12.55
CA LYS A 78 -8.06 -8.39 -13.87
C LYS A 78 -7.49 -7.32 -14.80
N ARG A 79 -8.10 -6.13 -14.82
CA ARG A 79 -7.62 -4.99 -15.63
C ARG A 79 -6.26 -4.50 -15.14
N LEU A 80 -6.07 -4.37 -13.82
CA LEU A 80 -4.79 -3.99 -13.21
C LEU A 80 -3.68 -4.95 -13.63
N VAL A 81 -3.90 -6.27 -13.52
CA VAL A 81 -2.92 -7.28 -13.93
C VAL A 81 -2.57 -7.16 -15.41
N LYS A 82 -3.55 -6.88 -16.27
CA LYS A 82 -3.31 -6.66 -17.71
C LYS A 82 -2.43 -5.43 -17.95
N GLU A 83 -2.69 -4.32 -17.25
CA GLU A 83 -1.88 -3.10 -17.37
C GLU A 83 -0.46 -3.29 -16.83
N VAL A 84 -0.31 -3.96 -15.68
CA VAL A 84 1.01 -4.29 -15.11
C VAL A 84 1.84 -5.11 -16.10
N LYS A 85 1.25 -6.13 -16.75
CA LYS A 85 1.93 -6.93 -17.76
C LYS A 85 2.37 -6.11 -18.98
N LYS A 86 1.55 -5.15 -19.43
CA LYS A 86 1.93 -4.23 -20.51
C LYS A 86 3.12 -3.37 -20.12
N ILE A 87 3.11 -2.81 -18.91
CA ILE A 87 4.21 -1.98 -18.38
C ILE A 87 5.49 -2.82 -18.26
N GLN A 88 5.39 -4.04 -17.72
CA GLN A 88 6.51 -4.97 -17.63
C GLN A 88 7.14 -5.22 -19.01
N LYS A 89 6.33 -5.52 -20.02
CA LYS A 89 6.80 -5.73 -21.40
C LYS A 89 7.43 -4.47 -21.99
N LYS A 90 6.81 -3.30 -21.79
CA LYS A 90 7.27 -2.02 -22.36
C LYS A 90 8.63 -1.58 -21.82
N TYR A 91 8.86 -1.76 -20.51
CA TYR A 91 10.07 -1.27 -19.84
C TYR A 91 11.07 -2.36 -19.47
N GLY A 92 10.87 -3.60 -19.94
CA GLY A 92 11.76 -4.73 -19.62
C GLY A 92 11.82 -5.07 -18.13
N ILE A 93 10.78 -4.71 -17.36
CA ILE A 93 10.73 -4.99 -15.92
C ILE A 93 10.37 -6.46 -15.74
N LYS A 94 11.17 -7.18 -14.96
CA LYS A 94 10.89 -8.58 -14.57
C LYS A 94 9.60 -8.66 -13.74
N LYS A 95 9.32 -9.81 -13.15
CA LYS A 95 8.10 -10.08 -12.37
C LYS A 95 7.99 -9.29 -11.05
N ASN A 96 8.91 -8.37 -10.75
CA ASN A 96 8.96 -7.70 -9.46
C ASN A 96 7.86 -6.63 -9.35
N VAL A 97 6.96 -6.82 -8.40
CA VAL A 97 5.88 -5.88 -8.08
C VAL A 97 5.87 -5.66 -6.56
N TYR A 98 5.91 -4.40 -6.13
CA TYR A 98 5.66 -4.01 -4.75
C TYR A 98 4.20 -3.60 -4.62
N PHE A 99 3.42 -4.36 -3.84
CA PHE A 99 1.99 -4.14 -3.68
C PHE A 99 1.66 -3.69 -2.25
N ALA A 100 1.34 -2.41 -2.09
CA ALA A 100 0.91 -1.83 -0.82
C ALA A 100 -0.63 -1.81 -0.75
N THR A 101 -1.20 -2.46 0.26
CA THR A 101 -2.65 -2.54 0.43
C THR A 101 -3.06 -2.53 1.91
N ASP A 102 -4.28 -2.05 2.17
CA ASP A 102 -4.95 -2.11 3.46
C ASP A 102 -5.60 -3.48 3.75
N PHE A 103 -5.66 -4.37 2.76
CA PHE A 103 -6.20 -5.72 2.91
C PHE A 103 -5.27 -6.64 3.74
N PRO A 104 -5.81 -7.48 4.64
CA PRO A 104 -4.99 -8.40 5.45
C PRO A 104 -4.49 -9.60 4.63
N LEU A 105 -3.31 -9.46 4.01
CA LEU A 105 -2.72 -10.51 3.17
C LEU A 105 -2.32 -11.79 3.94
N ASN A 106 -1.98 -11.69 5.24
CA ASN A 106 -1.45 -12.80 6.05
C ASN A 106 -2.43 -13.32 7.12
N GLY A 107 -3.74 -13.25 6.88
CA GLY A 107 -4.74 -13.79 7.81
C GLY A 107 -4.91 -13.00 9.12
N GLY A 108 -4.47 -11.74 9.15
CA GLY A 108 -4.56 -10.85 10.32
C GLY A 108 -5.69 -9.81 10.25
N LYS A 109 -5.62 -8.81 11.14
CA LYS A 109 -6.48 -7.62 11.08
C LYS A 109 -6.12 -6.78 9.85
N SER A 110 -7.09 -6.02 9.33
CA SER A 110 -6.81 -5.06 8.26
C SER A 110 -5.70 -4.09 8.69
N GLN A 111 -4.88 -3.67 7.72
CA GLN A 111 -3.85 -2.64 7.91
C GLN A 111 -4.44 -1.22 7.94
N SER A 112 -5.77 -1.09 7.90
CA SER A 112 -6.50 0.16 8.10
C SER A 112 -7.44 -0.02 9.28
N GLN A 113 -7.38 0.90 10.24
CA GLN A 113 -8.27 0.87 11.42
C GLN A 113 -9.73 1.04 11.04
N THR A 114 -10.03 1.67 9.91
CA THR A 114 -11.40 1.94 9.45
C THR A 114 -11.97 0.83 8.55
N PHE A 115 -11.13 -0.10 8.10
CA PHE A 115 -11.55 -1.17 7.18
C PHE A 115 -12.12 -2.38 7.94
N HIS A 116 -13.32 -2.21 8.47
CA HIS A 116 -13.98 -3.22 9.29
C HIS A 116 -14.73 -4.29 8.49
N LYS A 117 -15.17 -3.99 7.26
CA LYS A 117 -16.08 -4.84 6.47
C LYS A 117 -15.37 -5.49 5.28
N ILE A 118 -14.74 -6.65 5.51
CA ILE A 118 -14.10 -7.43 4.46
C ILE A 118 -15.10 -8.43 3.85
N SER A 119 -15.57 -8.12 2.64
CA SER A 119 -16.47 -9.01 1.88
C SER A 119 -15.74 -10.14 1.13
N LYS A 120 -16.51 -11.14 0.65
CA LYS A 120 -16.01 -12.22 -0.23
C LYS A 120 -15.33 -11.72 -1.51
N PHE A 121 -15.73 -10.54 -2.00
CA PHE A 121 -15.19 -10.01 -3.25
C PHE A 121 -13.74 -9.55 -3.11
N HIS A 122 -13.36 -8.99 -1.96
CA HIS A 122 -11.97 -8.67 -1.66
C HIS A 122 -11.09 -9.93 -1.67
N LYS A 123 -11.57 -11.02 -1.04
CA LYS A 123 -10.88 -12.31 -1.05
C LYS A 123 -10.76 -12.89 -2.47
N ASN A 124 -11.83 -12.79 -3.26
CA ASN A 124 -11.83 -13.26 -4.66
C ASN A 124 -10.89 -12.45 -5.55
N LEU A 125 -10.74 -11.14 -5.31
CA LEU A 125 -9.79 -10.29 -6.01
C LEU A 125 -8.35 -10.81 -5.86
N LEU A 126 -7.96 -11.30 -4.68
CA LEU A 126 -6.60 -11.81 -4.45
C LEU A 126 -6.26 -13.00 -5.35
N LYS A 127 -7.25 -13.84 -5.69
CA LYS A 127 -7.08 -14.94 -6.65
C LYS A 127 -6.64 -14.45 -8.04
N TYR A 128 -7.07 -13.25 -8.43
CA TYR A 128 -6.67 -12.65 -9.70
C TYR A 128 -5.32 -11.94 -9.62
N LEU A 129 -4.97 -11.42 -8.45
CA LEU A 129 -3.67 -10.79 -8.24
C LEU A 129 -2.53 -11.81 -8.24
N ASN A 130 -2.82 -13.09 -7.95
CA ASN A 130 -1.89 -14.24 -7.98
C ASN A 130 -0.45 -13.82 -7.65
N ILE A 131 -0.35 -13.19 -6.47
CA ILE A 131 0.87 -12.94 -5.73
C ILE A 131 1.24 -14.26 -5.07
#